data_AF-A0A7C5JA68-F1
#
_entry.id   AF-A0A7C5JA68-F1
#
_cell.length_a   1.000
_cell.length_b   1.000
_cell.length_c   1.000
_cell.angle_alpha   90.00
_cell.angle_beta   90.00
_cell.angle_gamma   90.00
#
_symmetry.space_group_name_H-M   'P 1'
#
loop_
_entity.id
_entity.type
_entity.pdbx_description
1 polymer ?
#
loop_
_entity_poly.entity_id
_entity_poly.type
_entity_poly.pdbx_seq_one_letter_code
_entity_poly.pdbx_strand_id
1 'polypeptide(L)' 'KSMEVGINFSDKERAMDMSIITTFDDRAGLEAYAIHPEHLKVVAYLKNVLIESKVVDYVKE' A
#
# COMPACT_ATOMS: atom_id res chain seq x y z
N LYS A 1 8.05 -1.68 12.87
CA LYS A 1 7.02 -1.64 11.80
C LYS A 1 6.18 -0.39 11.93
N SER A 2 5.90 0.30 10.83
CA SER A 2 5.03 1.47 10.77
C SER A 2 4.09 1.38 9.56
N MET A 3 2.99 2.11 9.63
CA MET A 3 2.08 2.31 8.52
C MET A 3 1.70 3.79 8.49
N GLU A 4 1.77 4.40 7.31
CA GLU A 4 1.45 5.80 7.06
C GLU A 4 0.49 5.87 5.86
N VAL A 5 -0.46 6.80 5.93
CA VAL A 5 -1.42 7.07 4.85
C VAL A 5 -1.42 8.57 4.58
N GLY A 6 -1.39 8.94 3.30
CA GLY A 6 -1.45 10.34 2.86
C GLY A 6 -2.42 10.52 1.70
N ILE A 7 -3.17 11.62 1.70
CA ILE A 7 -4.03 12.02 0.58
C ILE A 7 -3.23 12.92 -0.36
N ASN A 8 -3.37 12.70 -1.66
CA ASN A 8 -2.70 13.53 -2.65
C ASN A 8 -3.27 14.96 -2.66
N PHE A 9 -2.38 15.94 -2.76
CA PHE A 9 -2.71 17.36 -2.91
C PHE A 9 -2.29 17.92 -4.29
N SER A 10 -1.64 17.12 -5.12
CA SER A 10 -1.17 17.53 -6.45
C SER A 10 -2.28 17.40 -7.48
N ASP A 11 -2.36 18.37 -8.37
CA ASP A 11 -3.25 18.42 -9.55
C ASP A 11 -2.66 17.76 -10.80
N LYS A 12 -1.53 17.06 -10.68
CA LYS A 12 -0.83 16.45 -11.82
C LYS A 12 -1.59 15.22 -12.31
N GLU A 13 -1.72 15.09 -13.63
CA GLU A 13 -2.39 13.95 -14.28
C GLU A 13 -1.82 12.58 -13.87
N ARG A 14 -0.52 12.50 -13.60
CA ARG A 14 0.14 11.26 -13.17
C ARG A 14 -0.01 10.93 -11.68
N ALA A 15 -0.64 11.80 -10.89
CA ALA A 15 -0.77 11.61 -9.45
C ALA A 15 -1.88 10.59 -9.14
N MET A 16 -1.66 9.76 -8.12
CA MET A 16 -2.71 8.90 -7.53
C MET A 16 -3.45 9.68 -6.44
N ASP A 17 -4.64 9.23 -6.03
CA ASP A 17 -5.45 9.92 -5.02
C ASP A 17 -4.91 9.79 -3.58
N MET A 18 -4.19 8.70 -3.30
CA MET A 18 -3.69 8.36 -1.96
C MET A 18 -2.39 7.56 -2.04
N SER A 19 -1.57 7.66 -0.99
CA SER A 19 -0.41 6.80 -0.76
C SER A 19 -0.57 6.03 0.55
N ILE A 20 -0.11 4.77 0.56
CA ILE A 20 0.01 3.93 1.74
C ILE A 20 1.47 3.45 1.81
N ILE A 21 2.17 3.77 2.89
CA ILE A 21 3.56 3.36 3.11
C ILE A 21 3.58 2.43 4.31
N THR A 22 4.20 1.27 4.15
CA THR A 22 4.39 0.29 5.22
C THR A 22 5.87 -0.04 5.38
N THR A 23 6.30 -0.25 6.63
CA THR A 23 7.66 -0.70 6.92
C THR A 23 7.66 -2.00 7.71
N PHE A 24 8.51 -2.92 7.28
CA PHE A 24 8.72 -4.22 7.90
C PHE A 24 10.19 -4.36 8.29
N ASP A 25 10.46 -5.27 9.22
CA ASP A 25 11.83 -5.51 9.69
C ASP A 25 12.65 -6.26 8.62
N ASP A 26 11.97 -7.06 7.81
CA ASP A 26 12.54 -7.82 6.70
C ASP A 26 11.47 -8.22 5.66
N ARG A 27 11.89 -8.97 4.63
CA ARG A 27 11.02 -9.48 3.58
C ARG A 27 10.00 -10.50 4.10
N ALA A 28 10.33 -11.30 5.11
CA ALA A 28 9.40 -12.26 5.70
C ALA A 28 8.24 -11.53 6.40
N GLY A 29 8.50 -10.38 7.02
CA GLY A 29 7.50 -9.50 7.59
C GLY A 29 6.52 -8.94 6.55
N LEU A 30 7.02 -8.59 5.36
CA LEU A 30 6.19 -8.16 4.22
C LEU A 30 5.33 -9.32 3.70
N GLU A 31 5.91 -10.51 3.53
CA GLU A 31 5.19 -11.70 3.05
C GLU A 31 4.07 -12.11 4.03
N ALA A 32 4.35 -12.09 5.33
CA ALA A 32 3.35 -12.34 6.36
C ALA A 32 2.20 -11.32 6.34
N TYR A 33 2.50 -10.04 6.08
CA TYR A 33 1.49 -9.00 5.92
C TYR A 33 0.63 -9.23 4.67
N ALA A 34 1.25 -9.57 3.53
CA ALA A 34 0.55 -9.74 2.25
C ALA A 34 -0.58 -10.78 2.33
N ILE A 35 -0.36 -11.87 3.08
CA ILE A 35 -1.35 -12.95 3.26
C ILE A 35 -2.20 -12.80 4.53
N HIS A 36 -1.99 -11.77 5.33
CA HIS A 36 -2.69 -11.61 6.61
C HIS A 36 -4.21 -11.48 6.38
N PRO A 37 -5.08 -12.19 7.12
CA PRO A 37 -6.53 -12.19 6.87
C PRO A 37 -7.15 -10.79 6.86
N GLU A 38 -6.72 -9.89 7.76
CA GLU A 38 -7.21 -8.50 7.77
C GLU A 38 -6.74 -7.69 6.56
N HIS A 39 -5.51 -7.92 6.08
CA HIS A 39 -5.02 -7.27 4.86
C HIS A 39 -5.83 -7.74 3.64
N LEU A 40 -6.13 -9.04 3.56
CA LEU A 40 -6.94 -9.59 2.48
C LEU A 40 -8.36 -9.02 2.45
N LYS A 41 -8.97 -8.72 3.61
CA LYS A 41 -10.27 -8.01 3.68
C LYS A 41 -10.18 -6.62 3.05
N VAL A 42 -9.12 -5.87 3.36
CA VAL A 42 -8.88 -4.54 2.78
C VAL A 42 -8.67 -4.63 1.26
N VAL A 43 -7.84 -5.57 0.80
CA VAL A 43 -7.62 -5.81 -0.64
C VAL A 43 -8.94 -6.18 -1.34
N ALA A 44 -9.77 -7.02 -0.74
CA ALA A 44 -11.07 -7.40 -1.29
C ALA A 44 -12.01 -6.19 -1.41
N TYR A 45 -12.04 -5.30 -0.42
CA TYR A 45 -12.79 -4.05 -0.49
C TYR A 45 -12.25 -3.14 -1.60
N LEU A 46 -10.94 -2.92 -1.62
CA LEU A 46 -10.27 -2.03 -2.58
C LEU A 46 -10.52 -2.43 -4.03
N LYS A 47 -10.56 -3.73 -4.34
CA LYS A 47 -10.89 -4.24 -5.69
C LYS A 47 -12.25 -3.77 -6.22
N ASN A 48 -13.19 -3.38 -5.35
CA ASN A 48 -14.50 -2.89 -5.77
C ASN A 48 -14.54 -1.37 -6.00
N VAL A 49 -13.54 -0.63 -5.52
CA VAL A 49 -13.57 0.85 -5.50
C VAL A 49 -12.38 1.49 -6.22
N LEU A 50 -11.32 0.73 -6.52
CA LEU A 50 -10.14 1.23 -7.22
C LEU A 50 -10.34 1.22 -8.74
N ILE A 51 -9.91 2.30 -9.38
CA ILE A 51 -9.76 2.39 -10.83
C ILE A 51 -8.36 1.90 -11.24
N GLU A 52 -7.32 2.30 -10.50
CA GLU A 52 -5.92 1.92 -10.73
C GLU A 52 -5.16 1.86 -9.39
N SER A 53 -4.08 1.07 -9.34
CA SER A 53 -3.11 1.05 -8.23
C SER A 53 -1.69 0.80 -8.74
N LYS A 54 -0.69 1.38 -8.09
CA LYS A 54 0.74 1.12 -8.34
C LYS A 54 1.43 0.78 -7.02
N VAL A 55 2.32 -0.20 -7.04
CA VAL A 55 3.01 -0.73 -5.85
C VAL A 55 4.49 -0.91 -6.16
N VAL A 56 5.35 -0.58 -5.20
CA VAL A 56 6.79 -0.85 -5.23
C VAL A 56 7.20 -1.38 -3.87
N ASP A 57 7.82 -2.56 -3.87
CA ASP A 57 8.49 -3.12 -2.70
C ASP A 57 10.01 -2.92 -2.86
N TYR A 58 10.67 -2.39 -1.82
CA TYR A 58 12.09 -2.04 -1.89
C TYR A 58 12.79 -2.20 -0.54
N VAL A 59 14.12 -2.28 -0.58
CA VAL A 59 15.00 -2.23 0.58
C VAL A 59 15.60 -0.83 0.66
N LYS A 60 15.66 -0.24 1.86
CA LYS A 60 16.33 1.05 2.08
C LYS A 60 17.84 0.85 1.98
N GLU A 61 18.51 1.67 1.19
CA GLU A 61 19.97 1.80 1.18
C GLU A 61 20.46 2.61 2.39
#